data_AF-A0A838W4I5-F1
#
_entry.id   AF-A0A838W4I5-F1
#
_cell.length_a   1.000
_cell.length_b   1.000
_cell.length_c   1.000
_cell.angle_alpha   90.00
_cell.angle_beta   90.00
_cell.angle_gamma   90.00
#
_symmetry.space_group_name_H-M   'P 1'
#
loop_
_entity.id
_entity.type
_entity.pdbx_description
1 polymer ?
#
loop_
_entity_poly.entity_id
_entity_poly.type
_entity_poly.pdbx_seq_one_letter_code
_entity_poly.pdbx_strand_id
1 'polypeptide(L)'
;MSKRASEAPPARLALVFHTPTIARVNLVYQRAAGRVARAVFWWVVCWGALPLLIWVPPHYPWVFTAFAAGLYLPYQSWTGRYRVRSFSGFCPRCGQSLHLREGSRIDLPHRLTCFHCHFEPVLEIVATSAASRPHVAEPVRIHHRHADCPGRWMVESTPAPASVACSSCGARHCATPAARRAAEEENRSGAVLADLTTEGRFLI
;
A
#
# COMPACT_ATOMS: atom_id res chain seq x y z
N MET A 1 -2.37 -7.63 -28.78
CA MET A 1 -1.89 -7.11 -27.47
C MET A 1 -1.58 -8.30 -26.57
N SER A 2 -0.30 -8.56 -26.26
CA SER A 2 0.07 -9.69 -25.38
C SER A 2 -0.39 -9.39 -23.94
N LYS A 3 -1.19 -10.30 -23.35
CA LYS A 3 -1.68 -10.25 -21.97
C LYS A 3 -0.48 -10.47 -21.03
N ARG A 4 0.29 -9.42 -20.77
CA ARG A 4 1.40 -9.48 -19.79
C ARG A 4 0.79 -9.80 -18.43
N ALA A 5 1.33 -10.82 -17.77
CA ALA A 5 0.94 -11.17 -16.41
C ALA A 5 1.12 -9.94 -15.51
N SER A 6 0.01 -9.44 -14.97
CA SER A 6 0.01 -8.48 -13.88
C SER A 6 0.30 -9.23 -12.60
N GLU A 7 1.37 -8.85 -11.92
CA GLU A 7 1.68 -9.38 -10.60
C GLU A 7 1.17 -8.38 -9.57
N ALA A 8 0.42 -8.86 -8.59
CA ALA A 8 -0.10 -8.07 -7.48
C ALA A 8 0.61 -8.49 -6.18
N PRO A 9 1.95 -8.34 -6.08
CA PRO A 9 2.66 -8.81 -4.91
C PRO A 9 2.25 -7.97 -3.69
N PRO A 10 2.11 -8.58 -2.50
CA PRO A 10 1.93 -7.81 -1.29
C PRO A 10 3.14 -6.87 -1.10
N ALA A 11 2.87 -5.60 -0.91
CA ALA A 11 3.90 -4.60 -0.66
C ALA A 11 3.67 -3.93 0.69
N ARG A 12 4.72 -3.39 1.26
CA ARG A 12 4.64 -2.57 2.48
C ARG A 12 5.38 -1.26 2.28
N LEU A 13 4.89 -0.24 2.96
CA LEU A 13 5.56 1.04 3.10
C LEU A 13 6.26 1.03 4.45
N ALA A 14 7.59 0.99 4.39
CA ALA A 14 8.45 1.06 5.56
C ALA A 14 8.95 2.49 5.74
N LEU A 15 8.88 3.00 6.96
CA LEU A 15 9.53 4.23 7.36
C LEU A 15 10.30 3.95 8.65
N VAL A 16 11.52 4.47 8.75
CA VAL A 16 12.36 4.26 9.94
C VAL A 16 11.61 4.75 11.18
N PHE A 17 11.62 3.95 12.25
CA PHE A 17 10.93 4.22 13.53
C PHE A 17 9.40 4.28 13.47
N HIS A 18 8.76 3.76 12.43
CA HIS A 18 7.30 3.70 12.33
C HIS A 18 6.83 2.28 11.97
N THR A 19 5.63 1.91 12.42
CA THR A 19 5.03 0.63 12.06
C THR A 19 4.79 0.58 10.55
N PRO A 20 5.30 -0.45 9.84
CA PRO A 20 5.12 -0.55 8.40
C PRO A 20 3.63 -0.70 8.06
N THR A 21 3.19 0.00 7.03
CA THR A 21 1.79 -0.04 6.57
C THR A 21 1.68 -0.87 5.30
N ILE A 22 0.67 -1.74 5.22
CA ILE A 22 0.43 -2.57 4.02
C ILE A 22 -0.01 -1.67 2.86
N ALA A 23 0.62 -1.85 1.70
CA ALA A 23 0.26 -1.19 0.46
C ALA A 23 -0.12 -2.23 -0.61
N ARG A 24 -1.15 -1.91 -1.40
CA ARG A 24 -1.54 -2.73 -2.55
C ARG A 24 -0.96 -2.09 -3.80
N VAL A 25 -0.18 -2.85 -4.54
CA VAL A 25 0.44 -2.39 -5.79
C VAL A 25 0.24 -3.45 -6.87
N ASN A 26 -0.22 -3.01 -8.03
CA ASN A 26 -0.26 -3.83 -9.23
C ASN A 26 0.91 -3.45 -10.12
N LEU A 27 1.86 -4.36 -10.28
CA LEU A 27 3.08 -4.14 -11.05
C LEU A 27 3.09 -5.03 -12.29
N VAL A 28 3.59 -4.48 -13.39
CA VAL A 28 3.88 -5.24 -14.60
C VAL A 28 5.38 -5.22 -14.82
N TYR A 29 6.00 -6.39 -14.70
CA TYR A 29 7.43 -6.53 -14.99
C TYR A 29 7.73 -6.21 -16.45
N GLN A 30 8.77 -5.40 -16.68
CA GLN A 30 9.29 -5.13 -18.02
C GLN A 30 10.57 -5.94 -18.25
N ARG A 31 10.51 -6.86 -19.21
CA ARG A 31 11.69 -7.64 -19.64
C ARG A 31 12.84 -6.72 -20.05
N ALA A 32 14.06 -7.10 -19.65
CA ALA A 32 15.28 -6.36 -19.95
C ALA A 32 15.44 -6.08 -21.46
N ALA A 33 15.19 -7.08 -22.32
CA ALA A 33 15.31 -6.93 -23.77
C ALA A 33 14.49 -5.76 -24.34
N GLY A 34 13.25 -5.57 -23.87
CA GLY A 34 12.41 -4.47 -24.33
C GLY A 34 12.87 -3.09 -23.83
N ARG A 35 13.57 -3.04 -22.69
CA ARG A 35 14.18 -1.82 -22.17
C ARG A 35 15.45 -1.48 -22.93
N VAL A 36 16.32 -2.47 -23.12
CA VAL A 36 17.58 -2.34 -23.90
C VAL A 36 17.26 -1.89 -25.33
N ALA A 37 16.31 -2.53 -26.01
CA ALA A 37 15.94 -2.16 -27.38
C ALA A 37 15.47 -0.69 -27.46
N ARG A 38 14.68 -0.22 -26.48
CA ARG A 38 14.23 1.18 -26.42
C ARG A 38 15.37 2.15 -26.10
N ALA A 39 16.30 1.75 -25.22
CA ALA A 39 17.49 2.54 -24.89
C ALA A 39 18.38 2.72 -26.12
N VAL A 40 18.71 1.61 -26.80
CA VAL A 40 19.50 1.60 -28.03
C VAL A 40 18.81 2.42 -29.12
N PHE A 41 17.49 2.27 -29.29
CA PHE A 41 16.74 3.06 -30.26
C PHE A 41 16.91 4.57 -30.03
N TRP A 42 16.66 5.06 -28.80
CA TRP A 42 16.80 6.49 -28.50
C TRP A 42 18.25 6.97 -28.63
N TRP A 43 19.21 6.13 -28.25
CA TRP A 43 20.63 6.43 -28.40
C TRP A 43 20.99 6.61 -29.89
N VAL A 44 20.64 5.64 -30.74
CA VAL A 44 20.88 5.71 -32.19
C VAL A 44 20.20 6.92 -32.82
N VAL A 45 18.94 7.21 -32.47
CA VAL A 45 18.21 8.37 -33.01
C VAL A 45 18.88 9.70 -32.63
N CYS A 46 19.22 9.90 -31.35
CA CYS A 46 19.80 11.17 -30.91
C CYS A 46 21.21 11.38 -31.45
N TRP A 47 22.05 10.33 -31.43
CA TRP A 47 23.42 10.41 -31.92
C TRP A 47 23.50 10.48 -33.45
N GLY A 48 22.61 9.75 -34.14
CA GLY A 48 22.49 9.83 -35.60
C GLY A 48 21.99 11.19 -36.11
N ALA A 49 21.25 11.95 -35.30
CA ALA A 49 20.79 13.29 -35.65
C ALA A 49 21.89 14.37 -35.52
N LEU A 50 22.91 14.16 -34.68
CA LEU A 50 23.99 15.14 -34.47
C LEU A 50 24.65 15.67 -35.77
N PRO A 51 25.07 14.82 -36.74
CA PRO A 51 25.69 15.32 -37.97
C PRO A 51 24.75 16.15 -38.85
N LEU A 52 23.43 16.02 -38.69
CA LEU A 52 22.44 16.85 -39.40
C LEU A 52 22.23 18.18 -38.68
N LEU A 53 22.13 18.15 -37.34
CA LEU A 53 21.84 19.34 -36.53
C LEU A 53 22.95 20.38 -36.52
N ILE A 54 24.20 19.99 -36.80
CA ILE A 54 25.32 20.95 -36.89
C ILE A 54 25.14 21.97 -38.02
N TRP A 55 24.35 21.64 -39.04
CA TRP A 55 24.07 22.51 -40.19
C TRP A 55 22.86 23.42 -39.99
N VAL A 56 22.12 23.28 -38.88
CA VAL A 56 20.91 24.06 -38.59
C VAL A 56 21.24 25.17 -37.58
N PRO A 57 21.19 26.46 -37.96
CA PRO A 57 21.34 27.56 -37.01
C PRO A 57 20.16 27.61 -36.03
N PRO A 58 20.37 27.90 -34.72
CA PRO A 58 21.66 28.01 -34.03
C PRO A 58 22.26 26.63 -33.73
N HIS A 59 23.43 26.32 -34.28
CA HIS A 59 24.04 24.98 -34.26
C HIS A 59 24.37 24.46 -32.85
N TYR A 60 24.93 25.30 -31.98
CA TYR A 60 25.34 24.86 -30.64
C TYR A 60 24.17 24.39 -29.74
N PRO A 61 23.05 25.13 -29.60
CA PRO A 61 21.90 24.66 -28.83
C PRO A 61 21.36 23.30 -29.29
N TRP A 62 21.27 23.06 -30.61
CA TRP A 62 20.72 21.81 -31.14
C TRP A 62 21.63 20.62 -30.89
N VAL A 63 22.93 20.77 -31.15
CA VAL A 63 23.93 19.72 -30.90
C VAL A 63 23.97 19.37 -29.40
N PHE A 64 23.95 20.38 -28.52
CA PHE A 64 23.97 20.16 -27.07
C PHE A 64 22.70 19.46 -26.57
N THR A 65 21.52 19.90 -27.02
CA THR A 65 20.24 19.28 -26.60
C THR A 65 20.12 17.84 -27.10
N ALA A 66 20.52 17.55 -28.34
CA ALA A 66 20.54 16.19 -28.88
C ALA A 66 21.53 15.30 -28.14
N PHE A 67 22.72 15.80 -27.81
CA PHE A 67 23.71 15.07 -27.00
C PHE A 67 23.16 14.75 -25.59
N ALA A 68 22.62 15.76 -24.89
CA ALA A 68 22.03 15.59 -23.57
C ALA A 68 20.83 14.61 -23.59
N ALA A 69 19.96 14.73 -24.59
CA ALA A 69 18.84 13.81 -24.78
C ALA A 69 19.31 12.38 -25.08
N GLY A 70 20.39 12.23 -25.86
CA GLY A 70 21.03 10.97 -26.19
C GLY A 70 21.66 10.24 -24.99
N LEU A 71 21.90 10.93 -23.88
CA LEU A 71 22.30 10.32 -22.60
C LEU A 71 21.09 10.11 -21.68
N TYR A 72 20.22 11.12 -21.58
CA TYR A 72 19.10 11.13 -20.64
C TYR A 72 18.00 10.12 -20.99
N LEU A 73 17.54 10.07 -22.26
CA LEU A 73 16.43 9.19 -22.66
C LEU A 73 16.79 7.70 -22.56
N PRO A 74 17.99 7.24 -22.99
CA PRO A 74 18.41 5.86 -22.76
C PRO A 74 18.47 5.54 -21.26
N TYR A 75 19.05 6.41 -20.44
CA TYR A 75 19.09 6.23 -18.98
C TYR A 75 17.69 6.10 -18.37
N GLN A 76 16.77 6.98 -18.75
CA GLN A 76 15.37 6.91 -18.30
C GLN A 76 14.64 5.65 -18.79
N SER A 77 15.02 5.12 -19.97
CA SER A 77 14.44 3.89 -20.50
C SER A 77 15.01 2.61 -19.87
N TRP A 78 16.25 2.69 -19.39
CA TRP A 78 16.96 1.62 -18.70
C TRP A 78 16.47 1.45 -17.26
N THR A 79 16.24 2.56 -16.58
CA THR A 79 15.72 2.60 -15.21
C THR A 79 14.23 2.22 -15.15
N GLY A 80 13.83 1.57 -14.07
CA GLY A 80 12.45 1.17 -13.79
C GLY A 80 12.05 -0.19 -14.36
N ARG A 81 12.40 -1.27 -13.64
CA ARG A 81 12.04 -2.67 -13.95
C ARG A 81 10.54 -2.93 -13.95
N TYR A 82 9.78 -2.15 -13.19
CA TYR A 82 8.34 -2.36 -13.00
C TYR A 82 7.55 -1.17 -13.52
N ARG A 83 6.43 -1.45 -14.18
CA ARG A 83 5.42 -0.43 -14.53
C ARG A 83 4.26 -0.52 -13.57
N VAL A 84 3.93 0.61 -12.95
CA VAL A 84 2.79 0.71 -12.03
C VAL A 84 1.50 0.70 -12.84
N ARG A 85 0.58 -0.21 -12.52
CA ARG A 85 -0.79 -0.22 -13.06
C ARG A 85 -1.74 0.51 -12.12
N SER A 86 -1.69 0.17 -10.84
CA SER A 86 -2.44 0.85 -9.80
C SER A 86 -1.66 0.75 -8.49
N PHE A 87 -1.86 1.72 -7.62
CA PHE A 87 -1.25 1.79 -6.30
C PHE A 87 -2.23 2.38 -5.31
N SER A 88 -2.35 1.76 -4.13
CA SER A 88 -3.09 2.31 -3.00
C SER A 88 -2.35 1.98 -1.71
N GLY A 89 -2.04 3.01 -0.93
CA GLY A 89 -1.41 2.87 0.38
C GLY A 89 -1.57 4.16 1.18
N PHE A 90 -1.31 4.06 2.49
CA PHE A 90 -1.35 5.19 3.41
C PHE A 90 0.06 5.47 3.92
N CYS A 91 0.36 6.73 4.19
CA CYS A 91 1.62 7.11 4.81
C CYS A 91 1.69 6.54 6.23
N PRO A 92 2.75 5.80 6.61
CA PRO A 92 2.88 5.22 7.95
C PRO A 92 2.99 6.27 9.08
N ARG A 93 3.27 7.53 8.74
CA ARG A 93 3.42 8.64 9.70
C ARG A 93 2.12 9.41 9.92
N CYS A 94 1.48 9.88 8.84
CA CYS A 94 0.31 10.77 8.93
C CYS A 94 -1.01 10.12 8.51
N GLY A 95 -0.99 8.88 8.02
CA GLY A 95 -2.19 8.19 7.54
C GLY A 95 -2.75 8.71 6.22
N GLN A 96 -2.18 9.76 5.62
CA GLN A 96 -2.67 10.31 4.35
C GLN A 96 -2.48 9.32 3.19
N SER A 97 -3.43 9.27 2.26
CA SER A 97 -3.32 8.46 1.05
C SER A 97 -2.12 8.88 0.21
N LEU A 98 -1.30 7.91 -0.17
CA LEU A 98 -0.22 8.10 -1.12
C LEU A 98 -0.69 7.68 -2.51
N HIS A 99 -0.37 8.48 -3.51
CA HIS A 99 -0.71 8.22 -4.90
C HIS A 99 0.57 8.05 -5.71
N LEU A 100 0.58 7.01 -6.55
CA LEU A 100 1.65 6.76 -7.50
C LEU A 100 1.05 6.84 -8.90
N ARG A 101 1.64 7.67 -9.76
CA ARG A 101 1.10 7.91 -11.10
C ARG A 101 1.00 6.61 -11.88
N GLU A 102 -0.18 6.31 -12.41
CA GLU A 102 -0.37 5.13 -13.24
C GLU A 102 0.53 5.19 -14.48
N GLY A 103 1.11 4.05 -14.84
CA GLY A 103 2.04 3.95 -15.96
C GLY A 103 3.47 4.41 -15.65
N SER A 104 3.74 4.97 -14.47
CA SER A 104 5.10 5.29 -14.00
C SER A 104 5.98 4.04 -13.94
N ARG A 105 7.29 4.25 -14.11
CA ARG A 105 8.29 3.19 -14.03
C ARG A 105 9.06 3.34 -12.74
N ILE A 106 9.14 2.26 -11.97
CA ILE A 106 9.82 2.25 -10.68
C ILE A 106 10.78 1.06 -10.61
N ASP A 107 11.88 1.26 -9.88
CA ASP A 107 12.75 0.20 -9.40
C ASP A 107 12.49 -0.01 -7.92
N LEU A 108 12.57 -1.26 -7.46
CA LEU A 108 12.40 -1.61 -6.07
C LEU A 108 13.77 -1.85 -5.42
N PRO A 109 13.99 -1.37 -4.17
CA PRO A 109 13.05 -0.59 -3.35
C PRO A 109 12.82 0.84 -3.88
N HIS A 110 11.61 1.37 -3.76
CA HIS A 110 11.23 2.69 -4.30
C HIS A 110 10.84 3.67 -3.18
N ARG A 111 11.39 4.88 -3.18
CA ARG A 111 10.98 5.92 -2.21
C ARG A 111 9.79 6.71 -2.73
N LEU A 112 8.79 6.91 -1.88
CA LEU A 112 7.60 7.71 -2.18
C LEU A 112 7.59 8.95 -1.29
N THR A 113 7.48 10.13 -1.87
CA THR A 113 7.34 11.37 -1.08
C THR A 113 5.90 11.55 -0.63
N CYS A 114 5.68 11.67 0.68
CA CYS A 114 4.39 12.08 1.21
C CYS A 114 4.25 13.61 1.15
N PHE A 115 3.34 14.14 0.34
CA PHE A 115 3.15 15.59 0.21
C PHE A 115 2.51 16.27 1.43
N HIS A 116 2.03 15.50 2.41
CA HIS A 116 1.45 16.06 3.63
C HIS A 116 2.50 16.24 4.75
N CYS A 117 3.31 15.21 5.01
CA CYS A 117 4.30 15.25 6.08
C CYS A 117 5.76 15.38 5.60
N HIS A 118 6.01 15.34 4.29
CA HIS A 118 7.32 15.39 3.64
C HIS A 118 8.30 14.24 3.96
N PHE A 119 7.82 13.16 4.57
CA PHE A 119 8.64 11.95 4.76
C PHE A 119 8.63 11.08 3.51
N GLU A 120 9.70 10.29 3.35
CA GLU A 120 9.92 9.39 2.22
C GLU A 120 9.82 7.92 2.64
N PRO A 121 8.62 7.35 2.82
CA PRO A 121 8.48 5.91 3.02
C PRO A 121 9.07 5.13 1.82
N VAL A 122 9.73 4.02 2.15
CA VAL A 122 10.28 3.08 1.19
C VAL A 122 9.23 2.01 0.90
N LEU A 123 8.83 1.90 -0.37
CA LEU A 123 8.02 0.82 -0.90
C LEU A 123 8.89 -0.42 -1.13
N GLU A 124 8.64 -1.44 -0.34
CA GLU A 124 9.27 -2.76 -0.44
C GLU A 124 8.23 -3.78 -0.88
N ILE A 125 8.60 -4.66 -1.83
CA ILE A 125 7.83 -5.89 -2.02
C ILE A 125 8.12 -6.77 -0.82
N VAL A 126 7.08 -7.12 -0.07
CA VAL A 126 7.18 -8.22 0.87
C VAL A 126 7.24 -9.44 -0.02
N ALA A 127 8.44 -9.99 -0.22
CA ALA A 127 8.56 -11.30 -0.85
C ALA A 127 7.52 -12.16 -0.14
N THR A 128 6.59 -12.74 -0.91
CA THR A 128 5.68 -13.75 -0.40
C THR A 128 6.55 -14.93 -0.02
N SER A 129 7.26 -14.81 1.10
CA SER A 129 7.87 -15.91 1.78
C SER A 129 6.71 -16.85 1.99
N ALA A 130 6.84 -18.08 1.53
CA ALA A 130 5.86 -19.14 1.75
C ALA A 130 5.49 -19.31 3.26
N ALA A 131 6.18 -18.60 4.17
CA ALA A 131 5.88 -18.45 5.59
C ALA A 131 4.82 -17.38 5.94
N SER A 132 4.36 -16.53 5.02
CA SER A 132 3.07 -15.87 5.19
C SER A 132 1.98 -16.91 4.95
N ARG A 133 1.85 -17.86 5.88
CA ARG A 133 0.55 -18.47 6.15
C ARG A 133 -0.46 -17.32 6.15
N PRO A 134 -1.67 -17.48 5.59
CA PRO A 134 -2.73 -16.52 5.83
C PRO A 134 -2.62 -16.22 7.32
N HIS A 135 -2.42 -14.94 7.68
CA HIS A 135 -2.51 -14.54 9.08
C HIS A 135 -3.85 -15.13 9.47
N VAL A 136 -3.85 -16.25 10.20
CA VAL A 136 -5.07 -16.85 10.71
C VAL A 136 -5.59 -15.70 11.51
N ALA A 137 -6.59 -15.02 10.94
CA ALA A 137 -6.94 -13.67 11.32
C ALA A 137 -7.05 -13.74 12.83
N GLU A 138 -6.07 -13.13 13.51
CA GLU A 138 -5.99 -13.28 14.94
C GLU A 138 -7.36 -12.83 15.42
N PRO A 139 -8.10 -13.71 16.12
CA PRO A 139 -9.53 -13.52 16.32
C PRO A 139 -9.70 -12.11 16.82
N VAL A 140 -10.44 -11.28 16.06
CA VAL A 140 -10.52 -9.84 16.31
C VAL A 140 -11.02 -9.68 17.74
N ARG A 141 -10.12 -9.35 18.67
CA ARG A 141 -10.47 -9.12 20.06
C ARG A 141 -10.94 -7.69 20.14
N ILE A 142 -12.22 -7.53 20.42
CA ILE A 142 -12.76 -6.28 20.91
C ILE A 142 -12.49 -6.24 22.42
N HIS A 143 -12.20 -5.07 22.95
CA HIS A 143 -11.88 -4.90 24.36
C HIS A 143 -12.72 -3.76 24.91
N HIS A 144 -13.35 -4.01 26.05
CA HIS A 144 -13.92 -2.94 26.84
C HIS A 144 -12.82 -1.97 27.28
N ARG A 145 -13.20 -0.72 27.57
CA ARG A 145 -12.29 0.28 28.14
C ARG A 145 -11.80 -0.13 29.55
N HIS A 146 -12.62 -0.90 30.27
CA HIS A 146 -12.32 -1.40 31.61
C HIS A 146 -12.55 -2.92 31.64
N ALA A 147 -11.72 -3.65 32.41
CA ALA A 147 -11.80 -5.11 32.51
C ALA A 147 -13.15 -5.59 33.03
N ASP A 148 -13.75 -4.84 33.97
CA ASP A 148 -14.99 -5.23 34.66
C ASP A 148 -16.25 -4.52 34.10
N CYS A 149 -16.22 -4.14 32.82
CA CYS A 149 -17.33 -3.42 32.21
C CYS A 149 -18.54 -4.35 31.99
N PRO A 150 -19.73 -4.05 32.58
CA PRO A 150 -20.93 -4.87 32.39
C PRO A 150 -21.71 -4.54 31.09
N GLY A 151 -21.20 -3.61 30.30
CA GLY A 151 -21.88 -3.12 29.09
C GLY A 151 -21.92 -4.16 27.97
N ARG A 152 -22.95 -4.10 27.14
CA ARG A 152 -23.11 -4.95 25.95
C ARG A 152 -22.61 -4.23 24.72
N TRP A 153 -22.12 -4.97 23.74
CA TRP A 153 -21.76 -4.42 22.45
C TRP A 153 -22.99 -4.23 21.56
N MET A 154 -23.13 -3.03 21.00
CA MET A 154 -24.20 -2.65 20.09
C MET A 154 -23.60 -2.22 18.74
N VAL A 155 -24.31 -2.51 17.65
CA VAL A 155 -23.92 -2.01 16.32
C VAL A 155 -24.57 -0.65 16.09
N GLU A 156 -23.76 0.40 16.04
CA GLU A 156 -24.17 1.75 15.67
C GLU A 156 -23.98 1.92 14.15
N SER A 157 -25.08 2.11 13.43
CA SER A 157 -25.06 2.32 11.97
C SER A 157 -24.81 3.79 11.57
N THR A 158 -24.84 4.72 12.52
CA THR A 158 -24.73 6.17 12.28
C THR A 158 -23.88 6.84 13.35
N PRO A 159 -22.94 7.74 12.97
CA PRO A 159 -22.55 8.13 11.61
C PRO A 159 -21.67 7.08 10.91
N ALA A 160 -21.68 7.04 9.57
CA ALA A 160 -20.84 6.13 8.79
C ALA A 160 -19.34 6.49 8.93
N PRO A 161 -18.42 5.51 8.99
CA PRO A 161 -18.65 4.06 8.87
C PRO A 161 -19.28 3.44 10.13
N ALA A 162 -20.10 2.40 9.94
CA ALA A 162 -20.73 1.69 11.05
C ALA A 162 -19.68 1.21 12.08
N SER A 163 -19.99 1.32 13.36
CA SER A 163 -19.14 0.93 14.48
C SER A 163 -19.84 -0.05 15.41
N VAL A 164 -19.06 -0.92 16.07
CA VAL A 164 -19.52 -1.65 17.25
C VAL A 164 -19.09 -0.84 18.47
N ALA A 165 -20.04 -0.49 19.34
CA ALA A 165 -19.82 0.32 20.53
C ALA A 165 -20.33 -0.37 21.79
N CYS A 166 -19.60 -0.26 22.90
CA CYS A 166 -20.06 -0.78 24.19
C CYS A 166 -21.06 0.20 24.82
N SER A 167 -22.22 -0.29 25.25
CA SER A 167 -23.32 0.49 25.83
C SER A 167 -23.00 1.16 27.17
N SER A 168 -21.96 0.71 27.87
CA SER A 168 -21.59 1.25 29.19
C SER A 168 -20.30 2.08 29.15
N CYS A 169 -19.20 1.52 28.62
CA CYS A 169 -17.90 2.20 28.69
C CYS A 169 -17.55 3.07 27.48
N GLY A 170 -18.38 3.05 26.42
CA GLY A 170 -18.18 3.86 25.23
C GLY A 170 -17.00 3.43 24.34
N ALA A 171 -16.40 2.26 24.56
CA ALA A 171 -15.40 1.69 23.65
C ALA A 171 -16.00 1.49 22.26
N ARG A 172 -15.23 1.78 21.19
CA ARG A 172 -15.69 1.74 19.79
C ARG A 172 -14.69 1.02 18.88
N HIS A 173 -15.20 0.18 18.00
CA HIS A 173 -14.44 -0.51 16.96
C HIS A 173 -15.14 -0.39 15.60
N CYS A 174 -14.39 -0.40 14.49
CA CYS A 174 -15.00 -0.46 13.15
C CYS A 174 -15.85 -1.73 13.00
N ALA A 175 -17.07 -1.61 12.50
CA ALA A 175 -18.02 -2.72 12.38
C ALA A 175 -17.74 -3.68 11.21
N THR A 176 -16.50 -4.17 11.15
CA THR A 176 -16.11 -5.28 10.28
C THR A 176 -16.91 -6.54 10.64
N PRO A 177 -17.15 -7.47 9.69
CA PRO A 177 -17.83 -8.73 9.99
C PRO A 177 -17.16 -9.54 11.11
N ALA A 178 -15.84 -9.42 11.26
CA ALA A 178 -15.11 -10.06 12.36
C ALA A 178 -15.40 -9.40 13.71
N ALA A 179 -15.36 -8.07 13.80
CA ALA A 179 -15.70 -7.34 15.02
C ALA A 179 -17.16 -7.56 15.45
N ARG A 180 -18.09 -7.67 14.50
CA ARG A 180 -19.50 -7.99 14.79
C ARG A 180 -19.66 -9.38 15.40
N ARG A 181 -18.99 -10.39 14.85
CA ARG A 181 -19.01 -11.76 15.41
C ARG A 181 -18.39 -11.82 16.81
N ALA A 182 -17.26 -11.13 17.03
CA ALA A 182 -16.65 -11.04 18.35
C ALA A 182 -17.59 -10.38 19.38
N ALA A 183 -18.32 -9.34 18.96
CA ALA A 183 -19.31 -8.65 19.78
C ALA A 183 -20.50 -9.54 20.16
N GLU A 184 -21.01 -10.32 19.20
CA GLU A 184 -22.07 -11.30 19.45
C GLU A 184 -21.62 -12.41 20.42
N GLU A 185 -20.39 -12.88 20.29
CA GLU A 185 -19.81 -13.92 21.16
C GLU A 185 -19.58 -13.43 22.59
N GLU A 186 -19.04 -12.21 22.76
CA GLU A 186 -18.86 -11.60 24.08
C GLU A 186 -20.20 -11.32 24.76
N ASN A 187 -21.19 -10.80 24.01
CA ASN A 187 -22.55 -10.60 24.53
C ASN A 187 -23.21 -11.92 24.96
N ARG A 188 -23.01 -13.00 24.19
CA ARG A 188 -23.54 -14.33 24.54
C ARG A 188 -22.86 -14.88 25.80
N SER A 189 -21.54 -14.75 25.90
CA SER A 189 -20.78 -15.15 27.09
C SER A 189 -21.23 -14.38 28.34
N GLY A 190 -21.42 -13.07 28.21
CA GLY A 190 -21.94 -12.23 29.29
C GLY A 190 -23.35 -12.60 29.73
N ALA A 191 -24.23 -13.01 28.81
CA ALA A 191 -25.57 -13.48 29.14
C ALA A 191 -25.56 -14.79 29.93
N VAL A 192 -24.70 -15.75 29.56
CA VAL A 192 -24.53 -17.02 30.28
C VAL A 192 -24.00 -16.77 31.70
N LEU A 193 -23.01 -15.88 31.87
CA LEU A 193 -22.49 -15.53 33.18
C LEU A 193 -23.56 -14.87 34.07
N ALA A 194 -24.39 -13.98 33.52
CA ALA A 194 -25.48 -13.35 34.26
C ALA A 194 -26.54 -14.36 34.72
N ASP A 195 -26.87 -15.35 33.87
CA ASP A 195 -27.82 -16.43 34.19
C ASP A 195 -27.30 -17.29 35.34
N LEU A 196 -26.06 -17.77 35.23
CA LEU A 196 -25.41 -18.55 36.28
C LEU A 196 -25.28 -17.80 37.62
N THR A 197 -25.09 -16.48 37.58
CA THR A 197 -25.04 -15.63 38.79
C THR A 197 -26.42 -15.53 39.45
N THR A 198 -27.49 -15.46 38.64
CA THR A 198 -28.88 -15.37 39.14
C THR A 198 -29.33 -16.69 39.78
N GLU A 199 -28.88 -17.83 39.26
CA GLU A 199 -29.17 -19.16 39.80
C GLU A 199 -28.38 -19.50 41.09
N GLY A 200 -27.46 -18.64 41.54
CA GLY A 200 -26.63 -18.88 42.73
C GLY A 200 -25.62 -20.02 42.56
N ARG A 201 -25.36 -20.48 41.33
CA ARG A 201 -24.47 -21.63 41.03
C ARG A 201 -22.97 -21.37 41.21
N PHE A 202 -22.57 -20.17 41.62
CA PHE A 202 -21.17 -19.77 41.81
C PHE A 202 -20.68 -19.76 43.27
N LEU A 203 -21.48 -20.20 44.24
CA LEU A 203 -21.13 -20.15 45.68
C LEU A 203 -20.82 -21.53 46.31
N ILE A 204 -20.23 -22.47 45.56
CA ILE A 204 -19.75 -23.76 46.11
C ILE A 204 -18.26 -23.90 45.87
#